data_AF-A0A6B3C9W1-F1
#
_entry.id   AF-A0A6B3C9W1-F1
#
_cell.length_a   1.000
_cell.length_b   1.000
_cell.length_c   1.000
_cell.angle_alpha   90.00
_cell.angle_beta   90.00
_cell.angle_gamma   90.00
#
_symmetry.space_group_name_H-M   'P 1'
#
loop_
_entity.id
_entity.type
_entity.pdbx_description
1 polymer ?
#
loop_
_entity_poly.entity_id
_entity_poly.type
_entity_poly.pdbx_seq_one_letter_code
_entity_poly.pdbx_strand_id
1 'polypeptide(L)'
;AALLASATAACSNGTAAATGVPDGGRRLADVTTVDDPRTLEGPVTAVVADAAVRPVVDDPAPALPVTVTDAQGTPVTVTDVSRILALDVYGTLSRTVFELGLGDHVVGRDVSSGFAEIADRQLVTSGGHDLSAE
;
A
#
# COMPACT_ATOMS: atom_id res chain seq x y z
N ALA A 1 10.27 -26.02 -56.74
CA ALA A 1 10.58 -26.20 -55.31
C ALA A 1 9.69 -25.26 -54.51
N ALA A 2 8.70 -25.80 -53.79
CA ALA A 2 7.75 -25.00 -53.00
C ALA A 2 8.36 -24.76 -51.61
N LEU A 3 8.48 -23.49 -51.23
CA LEU A 3 8.95 -23.08 -49.91
C LEU A 3 7.72 -22.94 -48.99
N LEU A 4 7.51 -23.89 -48.08
CA LEU A 4 6.52 -23.76 -47.01
C LEU A 4 7.11 -22.83 -45.93
N ALA A 5 6.45 -21.70 -45.69
CA ALA A 5 6.73 -20.83 -44.55
C ALA A 5 5.78 -21.20 -43.40
N SER A 6 6.34 -21.79 -42.34
CA SER A 6 5.64 -22.12 -41.11
C SER A 6 5.44 -20.85 -40.28
N ALA A 7 4.21 -20.35 -40.16
CA ALA A 7 3.87 -19.27 -39.24
C ALA A 7 3.66 -19.86 -37.83
N THR A 8 4.60 -19.62 -36.92
CA THR A 8 4.40 -19.90 -35.50
C THR A 8 3.44 -18.86 -34.91
N ALA A 9 2.22 -19.28 -34.58
CA ALA A 9 1.29 -18.50 -33.79
C ALA A 9 1.82 -18.41 -32.35
N ALA A 10 2.39 -17.26 -31.98
CA ALA A 10 2.65 -16.93 -30.59
C ALA A 10 1.31 -16.61 -29.92
N CYS A 11 0.90 -17.42 -28.95
CA CYS A 11 -0.18 -17.07 -28.03
C CYS A 11 0.29 -15.91 -27.14
N SER A 12 0.09 -14.67 -27.59
CA SER A 12 0.17 -13.52 -26.70
C SER A 12 -1.09 -13.51 -25.84
N ASN A 13 -0.99 -14.01 -24.61
CA ASN A 13 -1.97 -13.75 -23.56
C ASN A 13 -1.88 -12.27 -23.18
N GLY A 14 -2.43 -11.42 -24.04
CA GLY A 14 -2.60 -10.00 -23.76
C GLY A 14 -3.66 -9.84 -22.69
N THR A 15 -3.23 -9.72 -21.43
CA THR A 15 -4.08 -9.13 -20.39
C THR A 15 -4.36 -7.70 -20.81
N ALA A 16 -5.56 -7.46 -21.37
CA ALA A 16 -6.01 -6.10 -21.61
C ALA A 16 -6.10 -5.41 -20.25
N ALA A 17 -5.19 -4.47 -20.00
CA ALA A 17 -5.29 -3.59 -18.83
C ALA A 17 -6.62 -2.85 -18.92
N ALA A 18 -7.44 -2.93 -17.85
CA ALA A 18 -8.65 -2.15 -17.76
C ALA A 18 -8.29 -0.66 -17.91
N THR A 19 -8.85 0.00 -18.93
CA THR A 19 -8.61 1.41 -19.20
C THR A 19 -9.68 2.22 -18.47
N GLY A 20 -9.33 2.76 -17.29
CA GLY A 20 -10.22 3.60 -16.48
C GLY A 20 -9.80 3.62 -15.01
N VAL A 21 -10.16 4.69 -14.28
CA VAL A 21 -10.05 4.70 -12.81
C VAL A 21 -11.07 3.69 -12.28
N PRO A 22 -10.66 2.64 -11.57
CA PRO A 22 -11.59 1.61 -11.13
C PRO A 22 -12.56 2.19 -10.09
N ASP A 23 -13.86 1.96 -10.26
CA ASP A 23 -14.93 2.51 -9.42
C ASP A 23 -15.17 1.73 -8.12
N GLY A 24 -14.30 0.76 -7.80
CA GLY A 24 -14.41 -0.13 -6.64
C GLY A 24 -15.54 -1.16 -6.73
N GLY A 25 -16.21 -1.24 -7.88
CA GLY A 25 -17.30 -2.17 -8.11
C GLY A 25 -18.61 -1.78 -7.42
N ARG A 26 -19.57 -2.71 -7.47
CA ARG A 26 -20.91 -2.52 -6.89
C ARG A 26 -20.88 -2.74 -5.38
N ARG A 27 -21.76 -2.07 -4.63
CA ARG A 27 -21.96 -2.37 -3.21
C ARG A 27 -22.37 -3.82 -3.04
N LEU A 28 -21.91 -4.45 -1.95
CA LEU A 28 -22.22 -5.84 -1.65
C LEU A 28 -23.73 -6.11 -1.53
N ALA A 29 -24.51 -5.13 -1.05
CA ALA A 29 -25.97 -5.25 -0.95
C ALA A 29 -26.67 -5.28 -2.32
N ASP A 30 -26.02 -4.78 -3.37
CA ASP A 30 -26.61 -4.62 -4.70
C ASP A 30 -26.16 -5.73 -5.67
N VAL A 31 -25.34 -6.68 -5.24
CA VAL A 31 -24.86 -7.78 -6.09
C VAL A 31 -25.69 -9.04 -5.88
N THR A 32 -26.04 -9.69 -6.99
CA THR A 32 -26.53 -11.06 -6.98
C THR A 32 -25.33 -11.99 -6.84
N THR A 33 -25.29 -12.76 -5.76
CA THR A 33 -24.25 -13.77 -5.55
C THR A 33 -24.42 -14.92 -6.53
N VAL A 34 -23.30 -15.50 -6.97
CA VAL A 34 -23.33 -16.76 -7.73
C VAL A 34 -23.68 -17.92 -6.81
N ASP A 35 -24.38 -18.93 -7.35
CA ASP A 35 -24.84 -20.08 -6.57
C ASP A 35 -23.67 -21.00 -6.14
N ASP A 36 -22.66 -21.18 -6.99
CA ASP A 36 -21.43 -21.91 -6.67
C ASP A 36 -20.18 -21.10 -7.07
N PRO A 37 -19.43 -20.52 -6.10
CA PRO A 37 -18.24 -19.72 -6.39
C PRO A 37 -17.08 -20.54 -7.00
N ARG A 38 -17.12 -21.88 -6.91
CA ARG A 38 -16.09 -22.74 -7.54
C ARG A 38 -16.16 -22.74 -9.06
N THR A 39 -17.27 -22.29 -9.63
CA THR A 39 -17.48 -22.19 -11.08
C THR A 39 -16.87 -20.92 -11.68
N LEU A 40 -16.38 -19.99 -10.85
CA LEU A 40 -15.75 -18.75 -11.30
C LEU A 40 -14.35 -19.04 -11.85
N GLU A 41 -14.10 -18.62 -13.09
CA GLU A 41 -12.82 -18.74 -13.78
C GLU A 41 -12.29 -17.38 -14.26
N GLY A 42 -10.98 -17.29 -14.51
CA GLY A 42 -10.32 -16.08 -15.00
C GLY A 42 -9.72 -15.20 -13.89
N PRO A 43 -8.94 -14.17 -14.26
CA PRO A 43 -8.31 -13.28 -13.31
C PRO A 43 -9.33 -12.38 -12.61
N VAL A 44 -9.15 -12.18 -11.30
CA VAL A 44 -9.95 -11.26 -10.49
C VAL A 44 -8.99 -10.32 -9.75
N THR A 45 -9.26 -9.02 -9.79
CA THR A 45 -8.50 -8.01 -9.06
C THR A 45 -9.46 -7.12 -8.32
N ALA A 46 -9.32 -7.06 -6.99
CA ALA A 46 -10.03 -6.08 -6.19
C ALA A 46 -9.38 -4.72 -6.40
N VAL A 47 -10.20 -3.68 -6.56
CA VAL A 47 -9.71 -2.31 -6.59
C VAL A 47 -10.47 -1.46 -5.59
N VAL A 48 -9.76 -0.53 -4.96
CA VAL A 48 -10.33 0.45 -4.05
C VAL A 48 -10.61 1.72 -4.84
N ALA A 49 -11.88 2.14 -4.90
CA ALA A 49 -12.29 3.35 -5.63
C ALA A 49 -11.64 4.62 -5.09
N ASP A 50 -11.54 4.69 -3.77
CA ASP A 50 -11.02 5.81 -3.02
C ASP A 50 -10.07 5.29 -1.94
N ALA A 51 -8.78 5.38 -2.24
CA ALA A 51 -7.72 4.97 -1.33
C ALA A 51 -7.12 6.15 -0.54
N ALA A 52 -7.69 7.35 -0.67
CA ALA A 52 -7.13 8.57 -0.10
C ALA A 52 -7.06 8.48 1.43
N VAL A 53 -5.97 8.99 1.98
CA VAL A 53 -5.77 9.09 3.42
C VAL A 53 -6.51 10.33 3.92
N ARG A 54 -7.37 10.14 4.93
CA ARG A 54 -8.11 11.20 5.61
C ARG A 54 -7.73 11.21 7.08
N PRO A 55 -6.84 12.14 7.50
CA PRO A 55 -6.50 12.28 8.90
C PRO A 55 -7.73 12.46 9.79
N VAL A 56 -7.72 11.87 10.99
CA VAL A 56 -8.77 12.07 11.99
C VAL A 56 -8.68 13.45 12.66
N VAL A 57 -7.52 14.09 12.56
CA VAL A 57 -7.20 15.44 13.05
C VAL A 57 -6.10 16.04 12.16
N ASP A 58 -6.16 17.34 11.85
CA ASP A 58 -5.21 17.98 10.94
C ASP A 58 -3.88 18.38 11.61
N ASP A 59 -3.94 18.86 12.86
CA ASP A 59 -2.77 19.30 13.65
C ASP A 59 -2.84 18.68 15.05
N PRO A 60 -2.48 17.39 15.20
CA PRO A 60 -2.47 16.74 16.51
C PRO A 60 -1.40 17.39 17.41
N ALA A 61 -1.70 17.50 18.71
CA ALA A 61 -0.75 17.91 19.73
C ALA A 61 -0.35 16.69 20.60
N PRO A 62 0.75 15.98 20.28
CA PRO A 62 1.21 14.83 21.06
C PRO A 62 1.52 15.18 22.51
N ALA A 63 1.00 14.40 23.45
CA ALA A 63 1.35 14.51 24.86
C ALA A 63 2.70 13.81 25.11
N LEU A 64 3.77 14.61 25.19
CA LEU A 64 5.14 14.14 25.39
C LEU A 64 5.75 14.78 26.66
N PRO A 65 6.73 14.11 27.31
CA PRO A 65 7.27 12.80 26.98
C PRO A 65 6.31 11.66 27.35
N VAL A 66 6.44 10.53 26.65
CA VAL A 66 5.74 9.28 26.98
C VAL A 66 6.73 8.13 27.08
N THR A 67 6.56 7.27 28.08
CA THR A 67 7.34 6.04 28.23
C THR A 67 6.44 4.84 27.97
N VAL A 68 6.87 3.96 27.07
CA VAL A 68 6.20 2.71 26.72
C VAL A 68 7.19 1.55 26.81
N THR A 69 6.69 0.34 27.07
CA THR A 69 7.47 -0.87 26.87
C THR A 69 7.18 -1.40 25.48
N ASP A 70 8.20 -1.54 24.64
CA ASP A 70 8.04 -2.06 23.28
C ASP A 70 7.75 -3.57 23.25
N ALA A 71 7.52 -4.12 22.06
CA ALA A 71 7.22 -5.53 21.88
C ALA A 71 8.39 -6.47 22.25
N GLN A 72 9.61 -5.94 22.32
CA GLN A 72 10.83 -6.62 22.73
C GLN A 72 11.05 -6.56 24.25
N GLY A 73 10.20 -5.82 24.99
CA GLY A 73 10.32 -5.62 26.42
C GLY A 73 11.22 -4.44 26.83
N THR A 74 11.66 -3.62 25.88
CA THR A 74 12.54 -2.48 26.13
C THR A 74 11.72 -1.26 26.57
N PRO A 75 12.05 -0.59 27.68
CA PRO A 75 11.46 0.69 28.02
C PRO A 75 12.00 1.79 27.09
N VAL A 76 11.10 2.42 26.32
CA VAL A 76 11.42 3.49 25.37
C VAL A 76 10.70 4.76 25.82
N THR A 77 11.45 5.87 25.91
CA THR A 77 10.85 7.19 26.14
C THR A 77 10.90 7.99 24.85
N VAL A 78 9.72 8.34 24.34
CA VAL A 78 9.56 9.22 23.18
C VAL A 78 9.42 10.64 23.70
N THR A 79 10.35 11.51 23.32
CA THR A 79 10.38 12.92 23.72
C THR A 79 10.06 13.87 22.57
N ASP A 80 10.19 13.41 21.33
CA ASP A 80 10.05 14.20 20.12
C ASP A 80 9.50 13.30 19.00
N VAL A 81 8.55 13.81 18.23
CA VAL A 81 7.93 13.14 17.07
C VAL A 81 7.95 14.02 15.83
N SER A 82 8.82 15.03 15.78
CA SER A 82 8.98 15.94 14.64
C SER A 82 9.54 15.28 13.39
N ARG A 83 10.24 14.14 13.54
CA ARG A 83 10.83 13.35 12.45
C ARG A 83 10.62 11.86 12.72
N ILE A 84 9.69 11.25 12.00
CA ILE A 84 9.21 9.88 12.20
C ILE A 84 9.68 9.00 11.03
N LEU A 85 10.15 7.79 11.36
CA LEU A 85 10.28 6.66 10.44
C LEU A 85 9.33 5.57 10.89
N ALA A 86 8.21 5.42 10.19
CA ALA A 86 7.17 4.43 10.47
C ALA A 86 7.26 3.31 9.44
N LEU A 87 8.08 2.29 9.74
CA LEU A 87 8.51 1.29 8.76
C LEU A 87 7.96 -0.10 9.12
N ASP A 88 7.31 -0.74 8.15
CA ASP A 88 6.90 -2.14 8.27
C ASP A 88 6.73 -2.78 6.89
N VAL A 89 6.77 -4.11 6.85
CA VAL A 89 6.68 -4.88 5.60
C VAL A 89 5.36 -4.64 4.85
N TYR A 90 4.32 -4.15 5.52
CA TYR A 90 2.99 -3.97 4.94
C TYR A 90 2.60 -2.49 4.73
N GLY A 91 3.45 -1.54 5.11
CA GLY A 91 3.15 -0.09 5.04
C GLY A 91 2.01 0.36 5.96
N THR A 92 1.68 -0.44 6.97
CA THR A 92 0.57 -0.16 7.91
C THR A 92 0.91 0.98 8.87
N LEU A 93 2.15 1.02 9.37
CA LEU A 93 2.58 2.00 10.36
C LEU A 93 2.60 3.41 9.76
N SER A 94 3.21 3.57 8.58
CA SER A 94 3.24 4.86 7.87
C SER A 94 1.83 5.35 7.56
N ARG A 95 0.95 4.48 7.06
CA ARG A 95 -0.46 4.83 6.82
C ARG A 95 -1.17 5.27 8.10
N THR A 96 -0.96 4.55 9.20
CA THR A 96 -1.55 4.90 10.50
C THR A 96 -1.07 6.28 10.98
N VAL A 97 0.23 6.59 10.85
CA VAL A 97 0.77 7.91 11.23
C VAL A 97 0.15 9.03 10.40
N PHE A 98 -0.03 8.84 9.09
CA PHE A 98 -0.76 9.79 8.25
C PHE A 98 -2.23 9.93 8.66
N GLU A 99 -2.93 8.83 8.92
CA GLU A 99 -4.33 8.82 9.39
C GLU A 99 -4.50 9.47 10.77
N LEU A 100 -3.45 9.51 11.60
CA LEU A 100 -3.42 10.24 12.87
C LEU A 100 -3.12 11.73 12.74
N GLY A 101 -2.87 12.24 11.52
CA GLY A 101 -2.53 13.66 11.29
C GLY A 101 -1.05 14.00 11.42
N LEU A 102 -0.18 13.00 11.55
CA LEU A 102 1.27 13.19 11.73
C LEU A 102 2.05 12.95 10.43
N GLY A 103 1.38 12.92 9.27
CA GLY A 103 2.00 12.60 7.98
C GLY A 103 3.16 13.53 7.60
N ASP A 104 3.06 14.82 7.94
CA ASP A 104 4.11 15.80 7.67
C ASP A 104 5.41 15.51 8.42
N HIS A 105 5.33 14.83 9.56
CA HIS A 105 6.49 14.47 10.37
C HIS A 105 7.21 13.22 9.83
N VAL A 106 6.64 12.49 8.86
CA VAL A 106 7.25 11.27 8.31
C VAL A 106 8.39 11.64 7.35
N VAL A 107 9.64 11.41 7.71
CA VAL A 107 10.79 11.90 6.92
C VAL A 107 11.33 10.91 5.90
N GLY A 108 10.86 9.67 5.93
CA GLY A 108 11.24 8.60 5.00
C GLY A 108 10.21 7.48 5.00
N ARG A 109 10.27 6.63 3.98
CA ARG A 109 9.33 5.53 3.76
C ARG A 109 10.03 4.25 3.32
N ASP A 110 9.43 3.11 3.62
CA ASP A 110 9.80 1.84 3.00
C ASP A 110 9.14 1.66 1.62
N VAL A 111 9.51 0.59 0.93
CA VAL A 111 8.97 0.23 -0.39
C VAL A 111 7.48 -0.17 -0.36
N SER A 112 6.97 -0.66 0.78
CA SER A 112 5.56 -1.09 0.92
C SER A 112 4.61 0.06 1.18
N SER A 113 5.13 1.19 1.67
CA SER A 113 4.40 2.43 1.87
C SER A 113 4.16 3.12 0.52
N GLY A 114 3.18 2.59 -0.24
CA GLY A 114 2.91 2.95 -1.64
C GLY A 114 1.65 3.80 -1.86
N PHE A 115 1.04 4.36 -0.82
CA PHE A 115 -0.11 5.27 -0.98
C PHE A 115 0.34 6.64 -1.54
N ALA A 116 -0.59 7.38 -2.15
CA ALA A 116 -0.26 8.55 -2.95
C ALA A 116 0.38 9.68 -2.12
N GLU A 117 -0.10 9.88 -0.90
CA GLU A 117 0.24 10.98 -0.01
C GLU A 117 1.66 10.88 0.58
N ILE A 118 2.29 9.69 0.56
CA ILE A 118 3.66 9.49 1.04
C ILE A 118 4.70 9.42 -0.09
N ALA A 119 4.27 9.50 -1.35
CA ALA A 119 5.11 9.18 -2.51
C ALA A 119 6.40 10.01 -2.60
N ASP A 120 6.37 11.25 -2.08
CA ASP A 120 7.48 12.19 -2.06
C ASP A 120 8.52 11.94 -0.95
N ARG A 121 8.21 11.07 0.02
CA ARG A 121 9.17 10.73 1.10
C ARG A 121 10.29 9.85 0.56
N GLN A 122 11.50 10.10 1.06
CA GLN A 122 12.70 9.37 0.68
C GLN A 122 12.55 7.88 1.00
N LEU A 123 12.90 7.02 0.03
CA LEU A 123 13.04 5.59 0.28
C LEU A 123 14.22 5.33 1.22
N VAL A 124 13.96 4.64 2.33
CA VAL A 124 14.99 4.21 3.31
C VAL A 124 15.22 2.70 3.29
N THR A 125 14.64 2.00 2.32
CA THR A 125 14.86 0.58 2.07
C THR A 125 15.46 0.35 0.68
N SER A 126 16.36 -0.63 0.57
CA SER A 126 16.95 -1.10 -0.69
C SER A 126 16.70 -2.59 -0.88
N GLY A 127 16.82 -3.09 -2.13
CA GLY A 127 16.67 -4.52 -2.42
C GLY A 127 15.32 -5.16 -2.04
N GLY A 128 14.31 -4.35 -1.72
CA GLY A 128 13.07 -4.77 -1.06
C GLY A 128 12.93 -4.07 0.29
N HIS A 129 13.03 -4.84 1.38
CA HIS A 129 12.84 -4.37 2.76
C HIS A 129 14.13 -4.19 3.56
N ASP A 130 15.30 -4.25 2.92
CA ASP A 130 16.57 -4.09 3.63
C ASP A 130 16.74 -2.62 4.02
N LEU A 131 16.91 -2.36 5.33
CA LEU A 131 17.08 -1.01 5.86
C LEU A 131 18.42 -0.42 5.43
N SER A 132 18.38 0.80 4.90
CA SER A 132 19.57 1.61 4.64
C SER A 132 19.85 2.46 5.87
N ALA A 133 20.95 2.17 6.56
CA ALA A 133 21.30 2.85 7.81
C ALA A 133 22.02 4.19 7.61
N GLU A 134 22.58 4.41 6.41
CA GLU A 134 23.28 5.63 6.00
C GLU A 134 22.33 6.69 5.43
#